data_AF-A0A8J7TN40-F1
#
_entry.id   AF-A0A8J7TN40-F1
#
_cell.length_a   1.000
_cell.length_b   1.000
_cell.length_c   1.000
_cell.angle_alpha   90.00
_cell.angle_beta   90.00
_cell.angle_gamma   90.00
#
_symmetry.space_group_name_H-M   'P 1'
#
loop_
_entity.id
_entity.type
_entity.pdbx_description
1 polymer ?
#
loop_
_entity_poly.entity_id
_entity_poly.type
_entity_poly.pdbx_seq_one_letter_code
_entity_poly.pdbx_strand_id
1 'polypeptide(L)'
;MPSRVITNRKKSHRSKKRNGQAMIELALSLPFFLLIMVTILYFGRFFYMKQVVLSACQEGVADLALSASLSDPSRREAILGFDQTGKQVNASSRLSAILGSANLLSAGTSGDLPPGSVVKVLPYDADAADPTLAPGTVAVKITYPFKFIGSAFPAQNSDNEFGSNFGVYAGEGTAVNFRDSLISEIAVCGKQLAD
;
A
#
# COMPACT_ATOMS: atom_id res chain seq x y z
N MET A 1 -32.56 -54.31 70.85
CA MET A 1 -32.97 -53.28 69.86
C MET A 1 -31.73 -52.63 69.27
N PRO A 2 -31.49 -52.65 67.95
CA PRO A 2 -30.37 -51.89 67.38
C PRO A 2 -30.83 -50.50 66.95
N SER A 3 -30.10 -49.46 67.36
CA SER A 3 -30.34 -48.06 66.96
C SER A 3 -29.80 -47.81 65.55
N ARG A 4 -30.67 -47.34 64.65
CA ARG A 4 -30.31 -46.89 63.30
C ARG A 4 -29.67 -45.50 63.37
N VAL A 5 -28.38 -45.40 63.09
CA VAL A 5 -27.68 -44.12 62.88
C VAL A 5 -27.97 -43.66 61.45
N ILE A 6 -28.69 -42.53 61.32
CA ILE A 6 -28.86 -41.81 60.05
C ILE A 6 -27.92 -40.61 60.12
N THR A 7 -26.83 -40.64 59.36
CA THR A 7 -25.99 -39.45 59.17
C THR A 7 -25.96 -39.01 57.71
N ASN A 8 -26.31 -37.73 57.59
CA ASN A 8 -26.71 -36.98 56.42
C ASN A 8 -25.54 -36.82 55.42
N ARG A 9 -25.67 -37.36 54.20
CA ARG A 9 -24.70 -37.09 53.12
C ARG A 9 -24.85 -35.64 52.68
N LYS A 10 -23.93 -34.76 53.11
CA LYS A 10 -23.77 -33.42 52.52
C LYS A 10 -23.48 -33.59 51.02
N LYS A 11 -24.44 -33.22 50.17
CA LYS A 11 -24.23 -33.08 48.72
C LYS A 11 -23.27 -31.91 48.51
N SER A 12 -22.01 -32.22 48.20
CA SER A 12 -21.04 -31.27 47.70
C SER A 12 -21.54 -30.69 46.37
N HIS A 13 -21.94 -29.41 46.37
CA HIS A 13 -22.23 -28.69 45.15
C HIS A 13 -20.91 -28.44 44.40
N ARG A 14 -20.68 -29.27 43.38
CA ARG A 14 -19.56 -29.17 42.45
C ARG A 14 -19.71 -27.87 41.66
N SER A 15 -19.11 -26.79 42.16
CA SER A 15 -18.99 -25.53 41.42
C SER A 15 -18.28 -25.82 40.09
N LYS A 16 -19.03 -25.72 38.98
CA LYS A 16 -18.49 -25.92 37.63
C LYS A 16 -17.48 -24.81 37.38
N LYS A 17 -16.20 -25.20 37.24
CA LYS A 17 -15.09 -24.32 36.86
C LYS A 17 -15.39 -23.69 35.48
N ARG A 18 -15.94 -22.47 35.45
CA ARG A 18 -16.20 -21.68 34.22
C ARG A 18 -14.99 -20.84 33.79
N ASN A 19 -13.96 -20.73 34.64
CA ASN A 19 -12.85 -19.79 34.44
C ASN A 19 -11.91 -20.17 33.28
N GLY A 20 -11.86 -21.45 32.87
CA GLY A 20 -11.03 -21.88 31.72
C GLY A 20 -11.75 -21.83 30.37
N GLN A 21 -13.09 -21.83 30.38
CA GLN A 21 -13.90 -21.87 29.16
C GLN A 21 -13.79 -20.56 28.38
N ALA A 22 -13.81 -19.41 29.08
CA ALA A 22 -13.69 -18.10 28.45
C ALA A 22 -12.30 -17.89 27.80
N MET A 23 -11.22 -18.43 28.39
CA MET A 23 -9.89 -18.34 27.80
C MET A 23 -9.78 -19.14 26.49
N ILE A 24 -10.45 -20.31 26.42
CA ILE A 24 -10.45 -21.13 25.21
C ILE A 24 -11.28 -20.48 24.11
N GLU A 25 -12.44 -19.92 24.45
CA GLU A 25 -13.31 -19.22 23.49
C GLU A 25 -12.61 -17.97 22.91
N LEU A 26 -11.87 -17.22 23.75
CA LEU A 26 -11.05 -16.11 23.29
C LEU A 26 -9.86 -16.58 22.43
N ALA A 27 -9.16 -17.63 22.84
CA ALA A 27 -8.02 -18.16 22.09
C ALA A 27 -8.42 -18.66 20.70
N LEU A 28 -9.63 -19.20 20.56
CA LEU A 28 -10.17 -19.64 19.28
C LEU A 28 -10.71 -18.49 18.42
N SER A 29 -11.21 -17.40 19.01
CA SER A 29 -11.75 -16.25 18.26
C SER A 29 -10.70 -15.21 17.88
N LEU A 30 -9.67 -15.03 18.71
CA LEU A 30 -8.59 -14.06 18.51
C LEU A 30 -7.93 -14.14 17.12
N PRO A 31 -7.56 -15.31 16.59
CA PRO A 31 -6.82 -15.32 15.34
C PRO A 31 -7.73 -14.96 14.14
N PHE A 32 -9.04 -15.27 14.21
CA PHE A 32 -10.00 -14.85 13.17
C PHE A 32 -10.19 -13.35 13.19
N PHE A 33 -10.29 -12.79 14.39
CA PHE A 33 -10.35 -11.34 14.59
C PHE A 33 -9.11 -10.65 14.01
N LEU A 34 -7.91 -11.16 14.30
CA LEU A 34 -6.67 -10.61 13.77
C LEU A 34 -6.59 -10.70 12.24
N LEU A 35 -7.00 -11.83 11.63
CA LEU A 35 -7.02 -11.96 10.18
C LEU A 35 -7.95 -10.95 9.53
N ILE A 36 -9.16 -10.77 10.06
CA ILE A 36 -10.10 -9.77 9.53
C ILE A 36 -9.49 -8.37 9.65
N MET A 37 -8.91 -8.05 10.80
CA MET A 37 -8.31 -6.73 11.04
C MET A 37 -7.13 -6.44 10.11
N VAL A 38 -6.21 -7.40 9.94
CA VAL A 38 -5.06 -7.29 9.02
C VAL A 38 -5.54 -7.15 7.59
N THR A 39 -6.57 -7.90 7.19
CA THR A 39 -7.17 -7.81 5.85
C THR A 39 -7.70 -6.42 5.56
N ILE A 40 -8.47 -5.84 6.50
CA ILE A 40 -9.01 -4.49 6.37
C ILE A 40 -7.89 -3.45 6.27
N LEU A 41 -6.85 -3.55 7.11
CA LEU A 41 -5.71 -2.63 7.04
C LEU A 41 -4.95 -2.74 5.72
N TYR A 42 -4.71 -3.97 5.24
CA TYR A 42 -4.00 -4.21 4.00
C TYR A 42 -4.72 -3.56 2.82
N PHE A 43 -6.01 -3.86 2.66
CA PHE A 43 -6.80 -3.30 1.56
C PHE A 43 -7.04 -1.80 1.71
N GLY A 44 -7.24 -1.31 2.92
CA GLY A 44 -7.38 0.13 3.19
C GLY A 44 -6.12 0.90 2.78
N ARG A 45 -4.94 0.43 3.17
CA ARG A 45 -3.66 1.04 2.78
C ARG A 45 -3.39 0.93 1.28
N PHE A 46 -3.66 -0.24 0.69
CA PHE A 46 -3.48 -0.47 -0.74
C PHE A 46 -4.35 0.46 -1.59
N PHE A 47 -5.65 0.56 -1.23
CA PHE A 47 -6.60 1.42 -1.93
C PHE A 47 -6.24 2.91 -1.77
N TYR A 48 -5.89 3.34 -0.55
CA TYR A 48 -5.42 4.70 -0.30
C TYR A 48 -4.27 5.08 -1.24
N MET A 49 -3.26 4.21 -1.35
CA MET A 49 -2.10 4.52 -2.19
C MET A 49 -2.43 4.49 -3.69
N LYS A 50 -3.28 3.55 -4.14
CA LYS A 50 -3.79 3.58 -5.52
C LYS A 50 -4.48 4.90 -5.85
N GLN A 51 -5.33 5.40 -4.96
CA GLN A 51 -6.05 6.65 -5.19
C GLN A 51 -5.11 7.85 -5.25
N VAL A 52 -4.12 7.92 -4.36
CA VAL A 52 -3.11 8.99 -4.36
C VAL A 52 -2.28 8.95 -5.64
N VAL A 53 -1.74 7.78 -6.01
CA VAL A 53 -0.90 7.63 -7.22
C VAL A 53 -1.71 7.95 -8.47
N LEU A 54 -2.96 7.49 -8.57
CA LEU A 54 -3.83 7.82 -9.69
C LEU A 54 -4.12 9.33 -9.79
N SER A 55 -4.42 9.98 -8.65
CA SER A 55 -4.65 11.44 -8.62
C SER A 55 -3.39 12.20 -9.04
N ALA A 56 -2.21 11.73 -8.62
CA ALA A 56 -0.92 12.28 -9.03
C ALA A 56 -0.67 12.12 -10.54
N CYS A 57 -1.03 10.96 -11.13
CA CYS A 57 -0.98 10.76 -12.58
C CYS A 57 -1.90 11.74 -13.32
N GLN A 58 -3.14 11.93 -12.83
CA GLN A 58 -4.13 12.82 -13.45
C GLN A 58 -3.68 14.28 -13.46
N GLU A 59 -3.15 14.76 -12.35
CA GLU A 59 -2.65 16.13 -12.28
C GLU A 59 -1.36 16.31 -13.11
N GLY A 60 -0.47 15.32 -13.07
CA GLY A 60 0.75 15.33 -13.87
C GLY A 60 0.45 15.35 -15.38
N VAL A 61 -0.52 14.55 -15.84
CA VAL A 61 -0.89 14.54 -17.26
C VAL A 61 -1.61 15.82 -17.68
N ALA A 62 -2.40 16.43 -16.79
CA ALA A 62 -3.04 17.72 -17.05
C ALA A 62 -2.00 18.83 -17.29
N ASP A 63 -0.98 18.91 -16.45
CA ASP A 63 0.10 19.90 -16.61
C ASP A 63 0.93 19.66 -17.89
N LEU A 64 1.17 18.39 -18.24
CA LEU A 64 1.88 18.05 -19.48
C LEU A 64 1.04 18.32 -20.73
N ALA A 65 -0.27 18.07 -20.69
CA ALA A 65 -1.17 18.29 -21.82
C ALA A 65 -1.25 19.75 -22.25
N LEU A 66 -1.08 20.68 -21.29
CA LEU A 66 -1.03 22.13 -21.51
C LEU A 66 0.36 22.64 -21.91
N SER A 67 1.39 21.81 -21.74
CA SER A 67 2.78 22.23 -21.95
C SER A 67 3.20 22.12 -23.41
N ALA A 68 3.76 23.21 -23.93
CA ALA A 68 4.40 23.21 -25.24
C ALA A 68 5.75 22.45 -25.20
N SER A 69 6.01 21.67 -26.25
CA SER A 69 7.25 20.91 -26.49
C SER A 69 7.60 19.89 -25.38
N LEU A 70 7.16 18.65 -25.57
CA LEU A 70 7.41 17.51 -24.67
C LEU A 70 8.54 16.59 -25.16
N SER A 71 9.27 16.94 -26.23
CA SER A 71 10.34 16.12 -26.80
C SER A 71 11.57 16.04 -25.89
N ASP A 72 11.89 17.12 -25.18
CA ASP A 72 13.02 17.19 -24.26
C ASP A 72 12.70 16.50 -22.91
N PRO A 73 13.46 15.46 -22.50
CA PRO A 73 13.29 14.79 -21.21
C PRO A 73 13.35 15.75 -20.02
N SER A 74 14.33 16.66 -19.99
CA SER A 74 14.55 17.55 -18.84
C SER A 74 13.34 18.45 -18.56
N ARG A 75 12.64 18.84 -19.63
CA ARG A 75 11.43 19.67 -19.55
C ARG A 75 10.25 18.87 -19.01
N ARG A 76 10.08 17.60 -19.42
CA ARG A 76 9.04 16.72 -18.87
C ARG A 76 9.26 16.49 -17.37
N GLU A 77 10.51 16.23 -16.98
CA GLU A 77 10.91 16.02 -15.59
C GLU A 77 10.72 17.29 -14.74
N ALA A 78 11.00 18.47 -15.29
CA ALA A 78 10.74 19.74 -14.60
C ALA A 78 9.24 20.03 -14.38
N ILE A 79 8.38 19.60 -15.32
CA ILE A 79 6.92 19.74 -15.23
C ILE A 79 6.35 18.75 -14.19
N LEU A 80 6.74 17.47 -14.27
CA LEU A 80 6.28 16.44 -13.33
C LEU A 80 6.94 16.55 -11.95
N GLY A 81 8.13 17.14 -11.90
CA GLY A 81 8.93 17.29 -10.68
C GLY A 81 9.76 16.07 -10.29
N PHE A 82 9.74 14.99 -11.08
CA PHE A 82 10.59 13.82 -10.88
C PHE A 82 11.22 13.38 -12.18
N ASP A 83 12.41 12.78 -12.07
CA ASP A 83 13.02 12.01 -13.16
C ASP A 83 12.38 10.62 -13.31
N GLN A 84 12.77 9.89 -14.35
CA GLN A 84 12.24 8.53 -14.59
C GLN A 84 12.56 7.53 -13.46
N THR A 85 13.62 7.77 -12.68
CA THR A 85 14.04 6.92 -11.56
C THR A 85 13.37 7.31 -10.23
N GLY A 86 12.61 8.41 -10.23
CA GLY A 86 11.93 8.93 -9.07
C GLY A 86 12.72 9.93 -8.23
N LYS A 87 13.86 10.43 -8.72
CA LYS A 87 14.57 11.54 -8.07
C LYS A 87 13.79 12.84 -8.24
N GLN A 88 13.66 13.62 -7.19
CA GLN A 88 12.97 14.91 -7.23
C GLN A 88 13.82 15.95 -7.98
N VAL A 89 13.22 16.52 -9.03
CA VAL A 89 13.81 17.57 -9.88
C VAL A 89 13.19 18.94 -9.57
N ASN A 90 11.88 18.98 -9.31
CA ASN A 90 11.16 20.21 -8.99
C ASN A 90 10.11 19.96 -7.90
N ALA A 91 10.41 20.41 -6.68
CA ALA A 91 9.53 20.26 -5.53
C ALA A 91 8.22 21.08 -5.61
N SER A 92 8.16 22.05 -6.53
CA SER A 92 6.97 22.88 -6.73
C SER A 92 5.96 22.28 -7.72
N SER A 93 6.24 21.10 -8.29
CA SER A 93 5.30 20.45 -9.19
C SER A 93 4.05 19.99 -8.44
N ARG A 94 2.90 19.99 -9.12
CA ARG A 94 1.64 19.55 -8.51
C ARG A 94 1.66 18.07 -8.15
N LEU A 95 2.30 17.25 -8.99
CA LEU A 95 2.52 15.83 -8.73
C LEU A 95 3.33 15.64 -7.44
N SER A 96 4.43 16.40 -7.24
CA SER A 96 5.20 16.36 -6.00
C SER A 96 4.38 16.82 -4.79
N ALA A 97 3.52 17.83 -4.93
CA ALA A 97 2.64 18.28 -3.85
C ALA A 97 1.62 17.21 -3.43
N ILE A 98 1.02 16.50 -4.40
CA ILE A 98 0.07 15.40 -4.13
C ILE A 98 0.78 14.26 -3.41
N LEU A 99 1.91 13.79 -3.93
CA LEU A 99 2.66 12.68 -3.32
C LEU A 99 3.22 13.06 -1.94
N GLY A 100 3.69 14.30 -1.77
CA GLY A 100 4.15 14.84 -0.51
C GLY A 100 3.03 14.95 0.53
N SER A 101 1.83 15.40 0.13
CA SER A 101 0.66 15.48 1.03
C SER A 101 0.24 14.12 1.59
N ALA A 102 0.52 13.06 0.83
CA ALA A 102 0.25 11.68 1.22
C ALA A 102 1.42 11.00 1.96
N ASN A 103 2.50 11.73 2.25
CA ASN A 103 3.74 11.22 2.86
C ASN A 103 4.39 10.06 2.08
N LEU A 104 4.40 10.14 0.75
CA LEU A 104 4.97 9.12 -0.13
C LEU A 104 6.37 9.46 -0.65
N LEU A 105 7.00 10.51 -0.10
CA LEU A 105 8.35 10.96 -0.45
C LEU A 105 9.35 10.67 0.67
N SER A 106 10.64 10.66 0.35
CA SER A 106 11.70 10.18 1.26
C SER A 106 11.81 10.97 2.56
N ALA A 107 11.50 12.26 2.56
CA ALA A 107 11.43 13.12 3.74
C ALA A 107 9.98 13.39 4.19
N GLY A 108 9.04 12.51 3.83
CA GLY A 108 7.60 12.67 4.10
C GLY A 108 6.95 13.57 3.06
N THR A 109 7.06 14.89 3.22
CA THR A 109 6.39 15.88 2.36
C THR A 109 7.20 16.33 1.15
N SER A 110 8.49 15.98 1.11
CA SER A 110 9.42 16.31 0.04
C SER A 110 10.46 15.21 -0.13
N GLY A 111 11.27 15.29 -1.17
CA GLY A 111 12.32 14.32 -1.48
C GLY A 111 11.92 13.36 -2.58
N ASP A 112 12.73 12.33 -2.73
CA ASP A 112 12.65 11.37 -3.81
C ASP A 112 11.54 10.33 -3.57
N LEU A 113 11.10 9.70 -4.65
CA LEU A 113 10.29 8.49 -4.59
C LEU A 113 11.13 7.30 -4.11
N PRO A 114 10.49 6.27 -3.54
CA PRO A 114 11.22 5.12 -3.04
C PRO A 114 11.90 4.34 -4.18
N PRO A 115 13.03 3.66 -3.91
CA PRO A 115 13.72 2.85 -4.91
C PRO A 115 12.78 1.84 -5.60
N GLY A 116 12.89 1.74 -6.92
CA GLY A 116 12.00 0.90 -7.73
C GLY A 116 10.71 1.62 -8.19
N SER A 117 10.52 2.87 -7.80
CA SER A 117 9.50 3.73 -8.42
C SER A 117 9.94 4.16 -9.81
N VAL A 118 8.97 4.33 -10.70
CA VAL A 118 9.22 4.79 -12.07
C VAL A 118 8.13 5.77 -12.46
N VAL A 119 8.53 6.92 -13.00
CA VAL A 119 7.61 7.91 -13.56
C VAL A 119 7.88 8.03 -15.05
N LYS A 120 6.89 7.71 -15.89
CA LYS A 120 7.02 7.73 -17.35
C LYS A 120 6.01 8.66 -17.98
N VAL A 121 6.43 9.39 -19.00
CA VAL A 121 5.53 10.13 -19.89
C VAL A 121 5.41 9.41 -21.21
N LEU A 122 4.23 8.87 -21.50
CA LEU A 122 3.96 8.20 -22.76
C LEU A 122 3.40 9.22 -23.78
N PRO A 123 3.75 9.10 -25.08
CA PRO A 123 4.57 8.04 -25.67
C PRO A 123 6.09 8.25 -25.59
N TYR A 124 6.57 9.35 -25.01
CA TYR A 124 7.98 9.75 -25.07
C TYR A 124 8.96 8.80 -24.36
N ASP A 125 8.53 8.23 -23.22
CA ASP A 125 9.29 7.31 -22.36
C ASP A 125 8.73 5.88 -22.44
N ALA A 126 8.08 5.53 -23.55
CA ALA A 126 7.43 4.25 -23.73
C ALA A 126 8.44 3.12 -24.01
N ASP A 127 8.28 2.00 -23.30
CA ASP A 127 8.95 0.73 -23.61
C ASP A 127 7.97 -0.26 -24.26
N ALA A 128 8.48 -1.41 -24.71
CA ALA A 128 7.68 -2.48 -25.32
C ALA A 128 6.56 -3.05 -24.42
N ALA A 129 6.63 -2.82 -23.10
CA ALA A 129 5.63 -3.25 -22.12
C ALA A 129 4.54 -2.19 -21.85
N ASP A 130 4.67 -0.98 -22.40
CA ASP A 130 3.72 0.12 -22.19
C ASP A 130 2.56 0.07 -23.20
N PRO A 131 1.36 0.51 -22.81
CA PRO A 131 0.21 0.49 -23.70
C PRO A 131 0.40 1.45 -24.87
N THR A 132 -0.08 1.05 -26.05
CA THR A 132 -0.13 1.94 -27.22
C THR A 132 -1.22 2.99 -27.03
N LEU A 133 -0.86 4.25 -27.19
CA LEU A 133 -1.77 5.38 -27.02
C LEU A 133 -2.30 5.88 -28.35
N ALA A 134 -3.50 6.47 -28.34
CA ALA A 134 -4.07 7.10 -29.52
C ALA A 134 -3.22 8.31 -29.96
N PRO A 135 -3.10 8.59 -31.27
CA PRO A 135 -2.39 9.78 -31.74
C PRO A 135 -2.92 11.06 -31.10
N GLY A 136 -2.01 11.98 -30.76
CA GLY A 136 -2.37 13.24 -30.12
C GLY A 136 -2.73 13.14 -28.63
N THR A 137 -2.47 12.00 -27.98
CA THR A 137 -2.63 11.84 -26.52
C THR A 137 -1.29 11.78 -25.82
N VAL A 138 -1.29 12.19 -24.55
CA VAL A 138 -0.15 12.08 -23.62
C VAL A 138 -0.65 11.33 -22.39
N ALA A 139 0.20 10.50 -21.80
CA ALA A 139 -0.11 9.83 -20.55
C ALA A 139 1.02 9.96 -19.54
N VAL A 140 0.66 9.94 -18.26
CA VAL A 140 1.60 9.78 -17.16
C VAL A 140 1.34 8.43 -16.52
N LYS A 141 2.39 7.62 -16.46
CA LYS A 141 2.38 6.33 -15.78
C LYS A 141 3.32 6.40 -14.59
N ILE A 142 2.78 6.17 -13.39
CA ILE A 142 3.56 6.11 -12.15
C ILE A 142 3.50 4.68 -11.64
N THR A 143 4.67 4.11 -11.39
CA THR A 143 4.83 2.84 -10.70
C THR A 143 5.43 3.11 -9.34
N TYR A 144 4.77 2.62 -8.29
CA TYR A 144 5.13 2.85 -6.89
C TYR A 144 5.18 1.53 -6.13
N PRO A 145 6.25 1.23 -5.37
CA PRO A 145 6.35 0.02 -4.56
C PRO A 145 5.45 0.09 -3.33
N PHE A 146 4.41 -0.73 -3.29
CA PHE A 146 3.57 -0.90 -2.12
C PHE A 146 4.22 -1.82 -1.10
N LYS A 147 4.34 -1.29 0.12
CA LYS A 147 4.72 -2.00 1.33
C LYS A 147 3.56 -2.04 2.29
N PHE A 148 3.13 -3.24 2.67
CA PHE A 148 2.04 -3.37 3.63
C PHE A 148 2.47 -2.91 5.03
N ILE A 149 3.56 -3.50 5.53
CA ILE A 149 4.16 -3.15 6.83
C ILE A 149 5.43 -2.35 6.57
N GLY A 150 5.59 -1.25 7.31
CA GLY A 150 6.75 -0.38 7.19
C GLY A 150 6.66 0.62 6.04
N SER A 151 7.83 1.03 5.56
CA SER A 151 7.97 2.09 4.56
C SER A 151 8.55 1.55 3.26
N ALA A 152 8.21 2.20 2.15
CA ALA A 152 8.79 1.88 0.84
C ALA A 152 10.25 2.34 0.71
N PHE A 153 10.73 3.16 1.66
CA PHE A 153 12.11 3.60 1.72
C PHE A 153 12.95 2.60 2.53
N PRO A 154 14.13 2.22 2.03
CA PRO A 154 15.06 1.45 2.84
C PRO A 154 15.45 2.29 4.06
N ALA A 155 15.28 1.73 5.26
CA ALA A 155 15.88 2.33 6.45
C ALA A 155 17.40 2.32 6.31
N GLN A 156 18.07 3.33 6.88
CA GLN A 156 19.54 3.47 6.87
C GLN A 156 20.26 2.24 7.47
N ASN A 157 19.54 1.41 8.23
CA ASN A 157 19.93 0.06 8.63
C ASN A 157 18.87 -0.91 8.11
N SER A 158 19.28 -1.73 7.14
CA SER A 158 18.52 -2.79 6.50
C SER A 158 17.79 -3.67 7.52
N ASP A 159 16.46 -3.67 7.49
CA ASP A 159 15.69 -4.83 7.03
C ASP A 159 14.20 -4.56 7.22
N ASN A 160 13.42 -4.97 6.21
CA ASN A 160 11.99 -5.20 6.43
C ASN A 160 11.91 -6.27 7.52
N GLU A 161 11.62 -5.89 8.77
CA GLU A 161 11.57 -6.81 9.92
C GLU A 161 10.66 -8.03 9.67
N PHE A 162 9.72 -7.90 8.73
CA PHE A 162 8.77 -8.94 8.31
C PHE A 162 8.98 -9.45 6.86
N GLY A 163 10.08 -9.10 6.20
CA GLY A 163 10.34 -9.47 4.80
C GLY A 163 9.35 -8.80 3.82
N SER A 164 9.20 -9.37 2.62
CA SER A 164 8.27 -8.87 1.59
C SER A 164 6.84 -9.42 1.69
N ASN A 165 6.60 -10.31 2.66
CA ASN A 165 5.33 -10.99 2.85
C ASN A 165 5.04 -11.10 4.35
N PHE A 166 3.84 -10.70 4.76
CA PHE A 166 3.32 -10.93 6.10
C PHE A 166 2.34 -12.10 6.09
N GLY A 167 2.69 -13.19 6.78
CA GLY A 167 1.85 -14.39 6.88
C GLY A 167 1.00 -14.38 8.15
N VAL A 168 -0.31 -14.58 8.01
CA VAL A 168 -1.21 -14.84 9.15
C VAL A 168 -1.60 -16.32 9.13
N TYR A 169 -1.51 -16.97 10.31
CA TYR A 169 -1.63 -18.42 10.53
C TYR A 169 -0.49 -19.26 9.94
N ALA A 170 0.55 -19.48 10.75
CA ALA A 170 1.58 -20.47 10.49
C ALA A 170 1.29 -21.76 11.30
N GLY A 171 0.25 -22.50 10.89
CA GLY A 171 -0.07 -23.83 11.43
C GLY A 171 0.36 -24.94 10.46
N GLU A 172 -0.23 -26.14 10.55
CA GLU A 172 0.02 -27.28 9.64
C GLU A 172 -0.42 -27.05 8.17
N GLY A 173 -0.91 -25.84 7.84
CA GLY A 173 -1.38 -25.45 6.51
C GLY A 173 -0.62 -24.25 5.94
N THR A 174 -0.97 -23.87 4.70
CA THR A 174 -0.36 -22.72 4.02
C THR A 174 -0.86 -21.41 4.61
N ALA A 175 0.05 -20.53 5.04
CA ALA A 175 -0.31 -19.23 5.60
C ALA A 175 -1.03 -18.34 4.59
N VAL A 176 -1.96 -17.52 5.08
CA VAL A 176 -2.54 -16.43 4.27
C VAL A 176 -1.50 -15.32 4.19
N ASN A 177 -1.02 -15.05 2.97
CA ASN A 177 0.08 -14.14 2.74
C ASN A 177 -0.40 -12.79 2.21
N PHE A 178 -0.04 -11.73 2.93
CA PHE A 178 -0.18 -10.34 2.50
C PHE A 178 1.15 -9.89 1.91
N ARG A 179 1.18 -9.59 0.62
CA ARG A 179 2.44 -9.40 -0.13
C ARG A 179 2.68 -7.94 -0.48
N ASP A 180 3.94 -7.55 -0.47
CA ASP A 180 4.35 -6.34 -1.13
C ASP A 180 4.16 -6.49 -2.65
N SER A 181 3.75 -5.42 -3.30
CA SER A 181 3.45 -5.43 -4.75
C SER A 181 3.77 -4.08 -5.37
N LEU A 182 3.90 -4.04 -6.69
CA LEU A 182 4.04 -2.77 -7.41
C LEU A 182 2.64 -2.27 -7.75
N ILE A 183 2.34 -1.04 -7.38
CA ILE A 183 1.16 -0.31 -7.86
C ILE A 183 1.59 0.43 -9.11
N SER A 184 0.92 0.18 -10.24
CA SER A 184 1.16 0.92 -11.48
C SER A 184 -0.16 1.53 -11.92
N GLU A 185 -0.20 2.84 -12.01
CA GLU A 185 -1.37 3.61 -12.45
C GLU A 185 -1.00 4.49 -13.64
N ILE A 186 -1.96 4.69 -14.53
CA ILE A 186 -1.80 5.49 -15.74
C ILE A 186 -3.00 6.43 -15.90
N ALA A 187 -2.72 7.69 -16.23
CA ALA A 187 -3.72 8.66 -16.64
C ALA A 187 -3.38 9.19 -18.02
N VAL A 188 -4.40 9.31 -18.88
CA VAL A 188 -4.27 9.70 -20.30
C VAL A 188 -5.08 10.97 -20.54
N CYS A 189 -4.52 11.92 -21.29
CA CYS A 189 -5.19 13.14 -21.69
C CYS A 189 -4.92 13.46 -23.17
N GLY A 190 -5.86 14.12 -23.84
CA GLY A 190 -5.63 14.70 -25.17
C GLY A 190 -4.66 15.87 -25.08
N LYS A 191 -3.67 15.92 -25.97
CA LYS A 191 -2.74 17.04 -26.05
C LYS A 191 -3.39 18.19 -26.80
N GLN A 192 -3.35 19.39 -26.24
CA GLN A 192 -3.72 20.58 -26.98
C GLN A 192 -2.58 20.91 -27.94
N LEU A 193 -2.81 20.72 -29.24
CA LEU A 193 -1.87 21.14 -30.28
C LEU A 193 -1.86 22.67 -30.26
N ALA A 194 -0.70 23.26 -29.96
CA ALA A 194 -0.46 24.66 -30.27
C ALA A 194 -0.30 24.73 -31.79
N ASP A 195 -1.28 25.32 -32.47
CA ASP A 195 -1.20 25.72 -33.87
C ASP A 195 -0.05 26.73 -34.09
#